data_AF-A0A946E115-F1
#
_entry.id   AF-A0A946E115-F1
#
_cell.length_a   1.000
_cell.length_b   1.000
_cell.length_c   1.000
_cell.angle_alpha   90.00
_cell.angle_beta   90.00
_cell.angle_gamma   90.00
#
_symmetry.space_group_name_H-M   'P 1'
#
loop_
_entity.id
_entity.type
_entity.pdbx_description
1 polymer ?
#
loop_
_entity_poly.entity_id
_entity_poly.type
_entity_poly.pdbx_seq_one_letter_code
_entity_poly.pdbx_strand_id
1 'polypeptide(L)'
;MTPPPPGERRVAVVSSAGIHRPEDKPFAWNDHDWRSFPREQRDFYLSHASTNFDRSGFMQDRNLYLPFDRLDELVDQGELGSLAPTAYSFMGGSGTPEQFL
;
A
#
# COMPACT_ATOMS: atom_id res chain seq x y z
N MET A 1 -6.44 3.37 24.76
CA MET A 1 -6.83 1.97 24.46
C MET A 1 -5.56 1.18 24.24
N THR A 2 -5.43 -0.01 24.82
CA THR A 2 -4.28 -0.89 24.59
C THR A 2 -4.62 -1.82 23.41
N PRO A 3 -3.76 -1.95 22.40
CA PRO A 3 -4.00 -2.87 21.30
C PRO A 3 -3.94 -4.33 21.80
N PRO A 4 -4.61 -5.28 21.11
CA PRO A 4 -4.47 -6.71 21.39
C PRO A 4 -3.00 -7.19 21.32
N PRO A 5 -2.68 -8.38 21.84
CA PRO A 5 -1.40 -9.04 21.61
C PRO A 5 -1.06 -9.15 20.10
N PRO A 6 0.22 -9.13 19.69
CA PRO A 6 0.61 -9.15 18.27
C PRO A 6 -0.09 -10.22 17.42
N GLY A 7 -0.08 -11.48 17.86
CA GLY A 7 -0.74 -12.62 17.19
C GLY A 7 -2.27 -12.56 17.15
N GLU A 8 -2.90 -11.54 17.74
CA GLU A 8 -4.34 -11.28 17.65
C GLU A 8 -4.66 -10.03 16.83
N ARG A 9 -3.65 -9.30 16.35
CA ARG A 9 -3.85 -8.07 15.58
C ARG A 9 -4.22 -8.41 14.14
N ARG A 10 -5.19 -7.65 13.62
CA ARG A 10 -5.42 -7.53 12.19
C ARG A 10 -4.75 -6.26 11.67
N VAL A 11 -3.89 -6.38 10.67
CA VAL A 11 -3.14 -5.25 10.09
C VAL A 11 -3.62 -4.95 8.68
N ALA A 12 -3.78 -3.66 8.34
CA ALA A 12 -4.02 -3.19 6.99
C ALA A 12 -2.78 -2.46 6.45
N VAL A 13 -2.55 -2.57 5.15
CA VAL A 13 -1.48 -1.84 4.47
C VAL A 13 -2.06 -0.58 3.83
N VAL A 14 -1.38 0.54 4.05
CA VAL A 14 -1.63 1.79 3.35
C VAL A 14 -0.32 2.26 2.75
N SER A 15 -0.29 2.42 1.42
CA SER A 15 0.92 2.75 0.67
C SER A 15 0.82 4.15 0.06
N SER A 16 1.75 5.04 0.39
CA SER A 16 1.87 6.37 -0.23
C SER A 16 2.56 6.34 -1.59
N ALA A 17 2.83 5.15 -2.12
CA ALA A 17 3.60 4.95 -3.34
C ALA A 17 2.87 5.35 -4.62
N GLY A 18 1.61 5.78 -4.58
CA GLY A 18 0.85 6.07 -5.80
C GLY A 18 0.79 4.86 -6.74
N ILE A 19 0.48 3.68 -6.20
CA ILE A 19 0.31 2.46 -6.97
C ILE A 19 -1.17 2.20 -7.24
N HIS A 20 -1.50 1.65 -8.40
CA HIS A 20 -2.88 1.36 -8.80
C HIS A 20 -2.98 -0.03 -9.44
N ARG A 21 -4.18 -0.61 -9.50
CA ARG A 21 -4.39 -1.85 -10.28
C ARG A 21 -4.36 -1.54 -11.77
N PRO A 22 -4.06 -2.51 -12.65
CA PRO A 22 -4.05 -2.31 -14.09
C PRO A 22 -5.34 -1.68 -14.65
N GLU A 23 -6.49 -2.01 -14.07
CA GLU A 23 -7.81 -1.50 -14.46
C GLU A 23 -8.17 -0.12 -13.89
N ASP A 24 -7.40 0.36 -12.90
CA ASP A 24 -7.66 1.64 -12.26
C ASP A 24 -7.09 2.81 -13.08
N LYS A 25 -7.71 3.99 -12.94
CA LYS A 25 -7.13 5.24 -13.44
C LYS A 25 -5.77 5.47 -12.74
N PRO A 26 -4.66 5.67 -13.50
CA PRO A 26 -3.37 6.03 -12.93
C PRO A 26 -3.46 7.33 -12.13
N PHE A 27 -2.64 7.44 -11.10
CA PHE A 27 -2.56 8.69 -10.35
C PHE A 27 -1.89 9.80 -11.17
N ALA A 28 -2.45 11.00 -11.08
CA ALA A 28 -1.89 12.24 -11.60
C ALA A 28 -1.19 13.06 -10.52
N TRP A 29 -0.57 14.16 -10.94
CA TRP A 29 0.00 15.16 -10.04
C TRP A 29 -1.11 15.80 -9.20
N ASN A 30 -0.96 15.83 -7.87
CA ASN A 30 -1.97 16.29 -6.91
C ASN A 30 -3.30 15.51 -6.95
N ASP A 31 -3.29 14.21 -7.26
CA ASP A 31 -4.46 13.39 -6.97
C ASP A 31 -4.66 13.27 -5.44
N HIS A 32 -5.88 13.55 -4.98
CA HIS A 32 -6.30 13.49 -3.56
C HIS A 32 -7.21 12.29 -3.27
N ASP A 33 -7.35 11.39 -4.24
CA ASP A 33 -8.11 10.17 -4.10
C ASP A 33 -7.20 9.00 -3.69
N TRP A 34 -7.81 7.82 -3.53
CA TRP A 34 -7.11 6.59 -3.18
C TRP A 34 -7.59 5.44 -4.07
N ARG A 35 -6.82 4.35 -4.07
CA ARG A 35 -7.15 3.07 -4.72
C ARG A 35 -7.20 1.99 -3.66
N SER A 36 -8.16 1.07 -3.79
CA SER A 36 -8.22 -0.12 -2.96
C SER A 36 -7.64 -1.31 -3.70
N PHE A 37 -7.02 -2.21 -2.95
CA PHE A 37 -6.40 -3.43 -3.46
C PHE A 37 -6.92 -4.62 -2.65
N PRO A 38 -7.49 -5.63 -3.31
CA PRO A 38 -7.64 -6.94 -2.69
C PRO A 38 -6.28 -7.44 -2.21
N ARG A 39 -6.21 -8.05 -1.02
CA ARG A 39 -4.95 -8.53 -0.46
C ARG A 39 -4.25 -9.55 -1.36
N GLU A 40 -5.00 -10.27 -2.21
CA GLU A 40 -4.49 -11.28 -3.12
C GLU A 40 -3.87 -10.67 -4.39
N GLN A 41 -4.10 -9.38 -4.64
CA GLN A 41 -3.57 -8.71 -5.82
C GLN A 41 -2.04 -8.61 -5.74
N ARG A 42 -1.34 -9.27 -6.67
CA ARG A 42 0.12 -9.20 -6.80
C ARG A 42 0.59 -8.40 -8.02
N ASP A 43 -0.31 -8.13 -8.97
CA ASP A 43 -0.02 -7.28 -10.12
C ASP A 43 -0.58 -5.88 -9.88
N PHE A 44 0.29 -4.88 -9.87
CA PHE A 44 -0.06 -3.48 -9.68
C PHE A 44 0.98 -2.64 -10.40
N TYR A 45 0.61 -1.43 -10.80
CA TYR A 45 1.47 -0.50 -11.51
C TYR A 45 1.81 0.70 -10.64
N LEU A 46 2.99 1.27 -10.89
CA LEU A 46 3.50 2.45 -10.22
C LEU A 46 3.26 3.69 -11.09
N SER A 47 2.44 4.62 -10.61
CA SER A 47 2.17 5.89 -11.27
C SER A 47 2.55 7.10 -10.41
N HIS A 48 3.45 6.94 -9.44
CA HIS A 48 3.89 8.05 -8.59
C HIS A 48 4.40 9.23 -9.44
N ALA A 49 3.87 10.43 -9.20
CA ALA A 49 4.09 11.59 -10.05
C ALA A 49 5.48 12.24 -9.83
N SER A 50 6.02 12.17 -8.62
CA SER A 50 7.36 12.68 -8.31
C SER A 50 8.47 12.00 -9.14
N THR A 51 9.34 12.82 -9.73
CA THR A 51 10.56 12.36 -10.41
C THR A 51 11.59 11.82 -9.44
N ASN A 52 11.56 12.27 -8.18
CA ASN A 52 12.49 11.84 -7.14
C ASN A 52 12.07 10.53 -6.47
N PHE A 53 10.93 9.96 -6.86
CA PHE A 53 10.48 8.67 -6.35
C PHE A 53 11.26 7.55 -7.04
N ASP A 54 11.89 6.69 -6.25
CA ASP A 54 12.64 5.57 -6.79
C ASP A 54 11.70 4.56 -7.48
N ARG A 55 12.03 4.22 -8.72
CA ARG A 55 11.32 3.24 -9.54
C ARG A 55 12.14 1.96 -9.72
N SER A 56 13.42 1.99 -9.38
CA SER A 56 14.29 0.82 -9.49
C SER A 56 13.91 -0.25 -8.48
N GLY A 57 13.59 0.13 -7.24
CA GLY A 57 13.03 -0.78 -6.24
C GLY A 57 11.81 -1.54 -6.74
N PHE A 58 10.89 -0.85 -7.46
CA PHE A 58 9.65 -1.47 -7.95
C PHE A 58 9.91 -2.59 -8.96
N MET A 59 10.92 -2.42 -9.79
CA MET A 59 11.32 -3.44 -10.77
C MET A 59 12.07 -4.61 -10.12
N GLN A 60 12.72 -4.39 -8.97
CA GLN A 60 13.52 -5.40 -8.29
C GLN A 60 12.68 -6.24 -7.32
N ASP A 61 11.86 -5.60 -6.49
CA ASP A 61 11.00 -6.25 -5.52
C ASP A 61 9.73 -5.44 -5.24
N ARG A 62 8.59 -6.02 -5.59
CA ARG A 62 7.26 -5.44 -5.36
C ARG A 62 6.91 -5.31 -3.87
N ASN A 63 7.52 -6.13 -3.00
CA ASN A 63 7.30 -6.08 -1.56
C ASN A 63 7.76 -4.75 -0.94
N LEU A 64 8.60 -3.97 -1.62
CA LEU A 64 8.98 -2.63 -1.17
C LEU A 64 7.81 -1.62 -1.17
N TYR A 65 6.74 -1.89 -1.92
CA TYR A 65 5.60 -0.99 -2.07
C TYR A 65 4.30 -1.56 -1.50
N LEU A 66 4.11 -2.88 -1.62
CA LEU A 66 3.07 -3.66 -0.94
C LEU A 66 3.70 -4.96 -0.40
N PRO A 67 4.07 -5.02 0.88
CA PRO A 67 4.81 -6.14 1.46
C PRO A 67 3.91 -7.34 1.79
N PHE A 68 2.98 -7.70 0.90
CA PHE A 68 2.00 -8.76 1.19
C PHE A 68 2.66 -10.10 1.48
N ASP A 69 3.72 -10.47 0.75
CA ASP A 69 4.37 -11.77 0.96
C ASP A 69 5.08 -11.79 2.33
N ARG A 70 5.76 -10.68 2.70
CA ARG A 70 6.42 -10.55 4.02
C ARG A 70 5.41 -10.52 5.16
N LEU A 71 4.23 -9.95 4.94
CA LEU A 71 3.17 -9.92 5.93
C LEU A 71 2.47 -11.28 6.08
N ASP A 72 2.31 -12.03 4.98
CA ASP A 72 1.82 -13.41 5.02
C ASP A 72 2.81 -14.29 5.82
N GLU A 73 4.12 -14.13 5.64
CA GLU A 73 5.15 -14.82 6.45
C GLU A 73 5.00 -14.54 7.95
N LEU A 74 4.68 -13.30 8.35
CA LEU A 74 4.47 -12.95 9.76
C LEU A 74 3.18 -13.55 10.33
N VAL A 75 2.15 -13.72 9.50
CA VAL A 75 0.93 -14.43 9.90
C VAL A 75 1.24 -15.92 10.10
N ASP A 76 1.98 -16.53 9.17
CA ASP A 76 2.37 -17.94 9.25
C ASP A 76 3.25 -18.23 10.48
N GLN A 77 4.07 -17.25 10.90
CA GLN A 77 4.88 -17.32 12.12
C GLN A 77 4.09 -17.06 13.42
N GLY A 78 2.83 -16.61 13.33
CA GLY A 78 2.00 -16.25 14.49
C GLY A 78 2.34 -14.90 15.12
N GLU A 79 3.20 -14.09 14.49
CA GLU A 79 3.56 -12.74 14.93
C GLU A 79 2.43 -11.74 14.67
N LEU A 80 1.61 -12.00 13.63
CA LEU A 80 0.37 -11.30 13.32
C LEU A 80 -0.80 -12.28 13.31
N GLY A 81 -1.97 -11.82 13.75
CA GLY A 81 -3.17 -12.67 13.71
C GLY A 81 -3.79 -12.77 12.33
N SER A 82 -3.88 -11.65 11.60
CA SER A 82 -4.38 -11.65 10.22
C SER A 82 -4.03 -10.35 9.49
N LEU A 83 -4.22 -10.36 8.17
CA LEU A 83 -4.24 -9.15 7.36
C LEU A 83 -5.66 -8.74 7.03
N ALA A 84 -5.89 -7.44 6.87
CA ALA A 84 -7.14 -6.93 6.31
C ALA A 84 -7.29 -7.41 4.85
N PRO A 85 -8.53 -7.68 4.39
CA PRO A 85 -8.76 -8.14 3.02
C PRO A 85 -8.48 -7.05 1.97
N THR A 86 -8.37 -5.81 2.41
CA THR A 86 -8.19 -4.65 1.55
C THR A 86 -7.00 -3.83 2.04
N ALA A 87 -6.11 -3.50 1.13
CA ALA A 87 -5.09 -2.48 1.30
C ALA A 87 -5.48 -1.23 0.49
N TYR A 88 -4.79 -0.13 0.78
CA TYR A 88 -5.04 1.16 0.13
C TYR A 88 -3.76 1.76 -0.39
N SER A 89 -3.85 2.51 -1.49
CA SER A 89 -2.77 3.39 -1.92
C SER A 89 -3.29 4.77 -2.28
N PHE A 90 -2.45 5.77 -2.10
CA PHE A 90 -2.69 7.16 -2.48
C PHE A 90 -1.37 7.79 -2.96
N MET A 91 -1.47 8.96 -3.59
CA MET A 91 -0.30 9.73 -4.02
C MET A 91 0.34 10.46 -2.83
N GLY A 92 1.54 10.05 -2.44
CA GLY A 92 2.35 10.78 -1.45
C GLY A 92 2.91 12.09 -2.01
N GLY A 93 3.16 13.05 -1.11
CA GLY A 93 3.87 14.29 -1.46
C GLY A 93 3.04 15.35 -2.20
N SER A 94 1.70 15.25 -2.19
CA SER A 94 0.81 16.32 -2.65
C SER A 94 0.95 17.56 -1.74
N GLY A 95 1.01 18.75 -2.33
CA GLY A 95 1.31 20.01 -1.62
C GLY A 95 0.18 20.61 -0.76
N THR A 96 -0.96 19.93 -0.66
CA THR A 96 -2.21 20.47 -0.09
C THR A 96 -2.97 19.40 0.70
N PRO A 97 -2.51 19.05 1.93
CA PRO A 97 -3.12 18.00 2.74
C PRO A 97 -4.58 18.28 3.13
N GLU A 98 -5.03 19.54 3.12
CA GLU A 98 -6.41 19.94 3.42
C GLU A 98 -7.41 19.40 2.40
N GLN A 99 -6.96 18.99 1.22
CA GLN A 99 -7.82 18.46 0.15
C GLN A 99 -8.16 16.97 0.31
N PHE A 100 -7.64 16.30 1.35
CA PHE A 100 -8.02 14.93 1.71
C PHE A 100 -9.17 14.85 2.74
N LEU A 101 -9.65 16.00 3.24
CA LEU A 101 -10.77 16.11 4.18
C LEU A 101 -12.11 16.32 3.43
#